data_AF-A0A6C2YS56-F1
#
_entry.id   AF-A0A6C2YS56-F1
#
_cell.length_a   1.000
_cell.length_b   1.000
_cell.length_c   1.000
_cell.angle_alpha   90.00
_cell.angle_beta   90.00
_cell.angle_gamma   90.00
#
_symmetry.space_group_name_H-M   'P 1'
#
loop_
_entity.id
_entity.type
_entity.pdbx_description
1 polymer ?
#
loop_
_entity_poly.entity_id
_entity_poly.type
_entity_poly.pdbx_seq_one_letter_code
_entity_poly.pdbx_strand_id
1 'polypeptide(L)'
;MSGIRHPLGLPEGSVRALLALQICLQYWLLMLLPESIRVPVPLYLYFLLSVIFLFFVSRSRVSGANPNEFQDLQPLGIPAGLFRILLLGVTIGLTAYKYSQEGEAFLTFLTPKPEQLTAWPTLGIALVTGFTLGYFLRLLPVRDQPFVLTIQAWLSLIAMFMLVLDLVYQTFIQPGMQNKLTSTTWEAVIVAMIAFYFASRS
;
A
#
# COMPACT_ATOMS: atom_id res chain seq x y z
N MET A 1 -28.43 -1.84 -14.72
CA MET A 1 -27.64 -2.87 -14.04
C MET A 1 -27.06 -2.22 -12.79
N SER A 2 -27.49 -2.62 -11.60
CA SER A 2 -26.98 -2.05 -10.35
C SER A 2 -25.50 -2.44 -10.21
N GLY A 3 -24.60 -1.46 -10.28
CA GLY A 3 -23.18 -1.67 -10.01
C GLY A 3 -23.00 -2.45 -8.71
N ILE A 4 -22.15 -3.48 -8.74
CA ILE A 4 -21.93 -4.38 -7.61
C ILE A 4 -21.25 -3.57 -6.51
N ARG A 5 -22.07 -3.00 -5.61
CA ARG A 5 -21.57 -2.22 -4.48
C ARG A 5 -20.69 -3.12 -3.63
N HIS A 6 -19.53 -2.60 -3.21
CA HIS A 6 -18.70 -3.29 -2.21
C HIS A 6 -19.59 -3.61 -0.99
N PRO A 7 -19.43 -4.75 -0.30
CA PRO A 7 -20.23 -5.06 0.89
C PRO A 7 -20.08 -4.04 2.02
N LEU A 8 -19.11 -3.13 1.93
CA LEU A 8 -18.93 -1.98 2.83
C LEU A 8 -19.71 -0.72 2.39
N GLY A 9 -20.51 -0.80 1.32
CA GLY A 9 -21.22 0.34 0.75
C GLY A 9 -20.34 1.39 0.05
N LEU A 10 -19.02 1.17 -0.02
CA LEU A 10 -18.08 2.10 -0.63
C LEU A 10 -18.02 1.95 -2.16
N PRO A 11 -17.76 3.06 -2.91
CA PRO A 11 -17.50 3.01 -4.34
C PRO A 11 -16.35 2.06 -4.69
N GLU A 12 -16.44 1.40 -5.84
CA GLU A 12 -15.44 0.45 -6.28
C GLU A 12 -14.04 1.09 -6.34
N GLY A 13 -13.07 0.47 -5.68
CA GLY A 13 -11.70 0.97 -5.62
C GLY A 13 -11.39 1.96 -4.50
N SER A 14 -12.38 2.41 -3.71
CA SER A 14 -12.14 3.28 -2.54
C SER A 14 -11.22 2.62 -1.52
N VAL A 15 -11.40 1.33 -1.25
CA VAL A 15 -10.55 0.57 -0.33
C VAL A 15 -9.09 0.47 -0.82
N ARG A 16 -8.87 0.29 -2.13
CA ARG A 16 -7.52 0.31 -2.72
C ARG A 16 -6.88 1.69 -2.57
N ALA A 17 -7.65 2.76 -2.79
CA ALA A 17 -7.17 4.11 -2.59
C ALA A 17 -6.83 4.38 -1.12
N LEU A 18 -7.65 3.91 -0.17
CA LEU A 18 -7.36 4.03 1.26
C LEU A 18 -6.11 3.25 1.66
N LEU A 19 -5.93 2.00 1.21
CA LEU A 19 -4.71 1.24 1.46
C LEU A 19 -3.48 1.93 0.85
N ALA A 20 -3.57 2.38 -0.40
CA ALA A 20 -2.47 3.12 -1.04
C ALA A 20 -2.13 4.40 -0.28
N LEU A 21 -3.15 5.15 0.16
CA LEU A 21 -2.98 6.35 0.98
C LEU A 21 -2.32 6.02 2.32
N GLN A 22 -2.73 4.95 3.01
CA GLN A 22 -2.14 4.55 4.29
C GLN A 22 -0.66 4.17 4.13
N ILE A 23 -0.32 3.38 3.11
CA ILE A 23 1.08 2.99 2.83
C ILE A 23 1.91 4.22 2.49
N CYS A 24 1.40 5.12 1.65
CA CYS A 24 2.06 6.39 1.34
C CYS A 24 2.20 7.28 2.58
N LEU A 25 1.15 7.41 3.39
CA LEU A 25 1.16 8.19 4.63
C LEU A 25 2.20 7.66 5.60
N GLN A 26 2.30 6.34 5.77
CA GLN A 26 3.30 5.72 6.62
C GLN A 26 4.71 6.03 6.12
N TYR A 27 4.96 5.90 4.82
CA TYR A 27 6.22 6.29 4.21
C TYR A 27 6.53 7.79 4.40
N TRP A 28 5.56 8.68 4.16
CA TRP A 28 5.73 10.12 4.33
C TRP A 28 5.99 10.51 5.79
N LEU A 29 5.29 9.90 6.74
CA LEU A 29 5.50 10.14 8.17
C LEU A 29 6.92 9.76 8.58
N LEU A 30 7.41 8.59 8.16
CA LEU A 30 8.78 8.17 8.45
C LEU A 30 9.81 9.12 7.83
N MET A 31 9.56 9.64 6.63
CA MET A 31 10.43 10.66 6.01
C MET A 31 10.41 11.99 6.76
N LEU A 32 9.26 12.40 7.30
CA LEU A 32 9.09 13.67 7.98
C LEU A 32 9.60 13.68 9.42
N LEU A 33 9.94 12.52 9.99
CA LEU A 33 10.52 12.44 11.33
C LEU A 33 11.84 13.24 11.42
N PRO A 34 12.04 14.00 12.52
CA PRO A 34 13.28 14.71 12.74
C PRO A 34 14.43 13.72 12.96
N GLU A 35 15.66 14.18 12.67
CA GLU A 35 16.87 13.36 12.73
C GLU A 35 17.09 12.69 14.10
N SER A 36 16.68 13.36 15.18
CA SER A 36 16.83 12.87 16.56
C SER A 36 16.06 11.59 16.87
N ILE A 37 14.97 11.32 16.15
CA ILE A 37 14.10 10.13 16.36
C ILE A 37 13.94 9.34 15.07
N ARG A 38 14.86 9.51 14.12
CA ARG A 38 14.76 8.92 12.79
C ARG A 38 14.83 7.39 12.87
N VAL A 39 13.77 6.75 12.41
CA VAL A 39 13.67 5.29 12.26
C VAL A 39 13.94 4.95 10.79
N PRO A 40 14.84 3.99 10.48
CA PRO A 40 15.09 3.59 9.10
C PRO A 40 13.79 3.08 8.47
N VAL A 41 13.57 3.40 7.19
CA VAL A 41 12.37 2.94 6.47
C VAL A 41 12.36 1.40 6.46
N PRO A 42 11.29 0.75 6.97
CA PRO A 42 11.16 -0.69 6.93
C PRO A 42 11.18 -1.23 5.50
N LEU A 43 11.84 -2.38 5.31
CA LEU A 43 12.03 -2.95 3.98
C LEU A 43 10.70 -3.30 3.29
N TYR A 44 9.71 -3.76 4.05
CA TYR A 44 8.41 -4.16 3.50
C TYR A 44 7.65 -2.99 2.85
N LEU A 45 7.87 -1.74 3.28
CA LEU A 45 7.24 -0.56 2.67
C LEU A 45 7.71 -0.36 1.23
N TYR A 46 8.97 -0.67 0.91
CA TYR A 46 9.46 -0.62 -0.48
C TYR A 46 8.72 -1.61 -1.38
N PHE A 47 8.46 -2.82 -0.87
CA PHE A 47 7.64 -3.81 -1.57
C PHE A 47 6.21 -3.32 -1.76
N LEU A 48 5.57 -2.78 -0.73
CA LEU A 48 4.21 -2.24 -0.83
C LEU A 48 4.10 -1.04 -1.78
N LEU A 49 5.05 -0.11 -1.73
CA LEU A 49 5.14 1.02 -2.66
C LEU A 49 5.28 0.52 -4.10
N SER A 50 6.09 -0.52 -4.35
CA SER A 50 6.21 -1.12 -5.68
C SER A 50 4.87 -1.67 -6.20
N VAL A 51 4.05 -2.30 -5.35
CA VAL A 51 2.71 -2.79 -5.70
C VAL A 51 1.79 -1.62 -6.08
N ILE A 52 1.82 -0.54 -5.30
CA ILE A 52 1.01 0.66 -5.56
C ILE A 52 1.40 1.30 -6.90
N PHE A 53 2.71 1.49 -7.12
CA PHE A 53 3.19 2.11 -8.36
C PHE A 53 2.89 1.24 -9.57
N LEU A 54 3.11 -0.08 -9.49
CA LEU A 54 2.76 -1.02 -10.55
C LEU A 54 1.27 -0.94 -10.89
N PHE A 55 0.41 -0.86 -9.86
CA PHE A 55 -1.04 -0.75 -10.03
C PHE A 55 -1.46 0.59 -10.69
N PHE A 56 -0.77 1.69 -10.38
CA PHE A 56 -1.06 2.97 -11.02
C PHE A 56 -0.62 3.00 -12.48
N VAL A 57 0.54 2.41 -12.79
CA VAL A 57 1.04 2.29 -14.17
C VAL A 57 0.10 1.41 -15.01
N SER A 58 -0.33 0.26 -14.48
CA SER A 58 -1.17 -0.68 -15.23
C SER A 58 -2.55 -0.13 -15.60
N ARG A 59 -3.08 0.83 -14.83
CA ARG A 59 -4.45 1.35 -14.95
C ARG A 59 -4.57 2.64 -15.77
N SER A 60 -3.60 2.93 -16.64
CA SER A 60 -3.50 4.20 -17.40
C SER A 60 -4.05 4.14 -18.83
N ARG A 61 -4.83 3.11 -19.21
CA ARG A 61 -5.35 2.93 -20.59
C ARG A 61 -6.87 2.90 -20.73
N VAL A 62 -7.61 3.71 -19.96
CA VAL A 62 -9.05 3.92 -20.23
C VAL A 62 -9.27 5.36 -20.70
N SER A 63 -8.74 5.66 -21.89
CA SER A 63 -9.16 6.81 -22.69
C SER A 63 -10.21 6.32 -23.68
N GLY A 64 -11.50 6.39 -23.30
CA GLY A 64 -12.59 5.99 -24.20
C GLY A 64 -13.94 5.64 -23.57
N ALA A 65 -14.07 5.65 -22.23
CA ALA A 65 -15.32 5.32 -21.56
C ALA A 65 -16.31 6.49 -21.58
N ASN A 66 -17.61 6.17 -21.69
CA ASN A 66 -18.71 7.13 -21.77
C ASN A 66 -18.72 8.10 -20.56
N PRO A 67 -19.17 9.37 -20.70
CA PRO A 67 -19.30 10.34 -19.61
C PRO A 67 -20.05 9.83 -18.38
N ASN A 68 -20.97 8.86 -18.57
CA ASN A 68 -21.79 8.28 -17.51
C ASN A 68 -21.10 7.13 -16.73
N GLU A 69 -20.01 6.53 -17.24
CA GLU A 69 -19.21 5.53 -16.51
C GLU A 69 -18.21 6.17 -15.53
N PHE A 70 -17.95 7.48 -15.65
CA PHE A 70 -17.04 8.20 -14.76
C PHE A 70 -17.57 8.37 -13.33
N GLN A 71 -18.86 8.11 -13.07
CA GLN A 71 -19.42 8.18 -11.71
C GLN A 71 -19.15 6.90 -10.89
N ASP A 72 -19.09 5.72 -11.51
CA ASP A 72 -18.92 4.45 -10.79
C ASP A 72 -17.45 4.16 -10.42
N LEU A 73 -16.50 4.92 -10.96
CA LEU A 73 -15.05 4.70 -10.83
C LEU A 73 -14.32 5.75 -9.97
N GLN A 74 -15.04 6.50 -9.14
CA GLN A 74 -14.45 7.55 -8.28
C GLN A 74 -14.05 6.97 -6.92
N PRO A 75 -12.76 6.61 -6.71
CA PRO A 75 -12.31 6.24 -5.39
C PRO A 75 -12.45 7.47 -4.48
N LEU A 76 -13.34 7.41 -3.49
CA LEU A 76 -13.59 8.49 -2.53
C LEU A 76 -14.25 9.77 -3.10
N GLY A 77 -14.92 9.69 -4.26
CA GLY A 77 -15.57 10.86 -4.88
C GLY A 77 -14.59 11.85 -5.53
N ILE A 78 -13.33 11.46 -5.68
CA ILE A 78 -12.29 12.23 -6.38
C ILE A 78 -12.04 11.56 -7.74
N PRO A 79 -11.81 12.33 -8.82
CA PRO A 79 -11.38 11.75 -10.10
C PRO A 79 -10.14 10.87 -9.91
N ALA A 80 -10.21 9.63 -10.39
CA ALA A 80 -9.15 8.64 -10.15
C ALA A 80 -7.76 9.12 -10.61
N GLY A 81 -7.68 9.96 -11.64
CA GLY A 81 -6.45 10.59 -12.09
C GLY A 81 -5.88 11.58 -11.06
N LEU A 82 -6.74 12.41 -10.44
CA LEU A 82 -6.32 13.40 -9.45
C LEU A 82 -5.76 12.73 -8.18
N PHE A 83 -6.37 11.64 -7.72
CA PHE A 83 -5.84 10.87 -6.59
C PHE A 83 -4.42 10.34 -6.85
N ARG A 84 -4.16 9.83 -8.06
CA ARG A 84 -2.81 9.35 -8.44
C ARG A 84 -1.81 10.49 -8.52
N ILE A 85 -2.19 11.62 -9.13
CA ILE A 85 -1.35 12.82 -9.22
C ILE A 85 -1.02 13.33 -7.83
N LEU A 86 -1.99 13.32 -6.90
CA LEU A 86 -1.76 13.72 -5.52
C LEU A 86 -0.74 12.79 -4.84
N LEU A 87 -0.95 11.47 -4.88
CA LEU A 87 -0.02 10.53 -4.23
C LEU A 87 1.40 10.62 -4.81
N LEU A 88 1.53 10.64 -6.14
CA LEU A 88 2.83 10.75 -6.81
C LEU A 88 3.46 12.12 -6.56
N GLY A 89 2.69 13.19 -6.69
CA GLY A 89 3.14 14.56 -6.52
C GLY A 89 3.63 14.83 -5.10
N VAL A 90 2.89 14.38 -4.07
CA VAL A 90 3.32 14.50 -2.67
C VAL A 90 4.56 13.65 -2.41
N THR A 91 4.62 12.43 -2.92
CA THR A 91 5.80 11.56 -2.73
C THR A 91 7.05 12.16 -3.37
N ILE A 92 6.96 12.62 -4.62
CA ILE A 92 8.08 13.28 -5.33
C ILE A 92 8.45 14.59 -4.63
N GLY A 93 7.46 15.41 -4.28
CA GLY A 93 7.66 16.70 -3.62
C GLY A 93 8.36 16.55 -2.26
N LEU A 94 7.91 15.63 -1.41
CA LEU A 94 8.54 15.35 -0.13
C LEU A 94 9.97 14.80 -0.29
N THR A 95 10.19 13.92 -1.27
CA THR A 95 11.51 13.36 -1.57
C THR A 95 12.47 14.45 -2.04
N ALA A 96 12.04 15.31 -2.97
CA ALA A 96 12.85 16.42 -3.47
C ALA A 96 13.13 17.45 -2.37
N TYR A 97 12.12 17.79 -1.56
CA TYR A 97 12.27 18.70 -0.42
C TYR A 97 13.28 18.16 0.60
N LYS A 98 13.17 16.88 0.97
CA LYS A 98 14.12 16.26 1.92
C LYS A 98 15.52 16.14 1.36
N TYR A 99 15.65 15.74 0.10
CA TYR A 99 16.94 15.73 -0.59
C TYR A 99 17.58 17.12 -0.63
N SER A 100 16.81 18.20 -0.84
CA SER A 100 17.35 19.57 -0.83
C SER A 100 17.90 20.03 0.53
N GLN A 101 17.39 19.48 1.64
CA GLN A 101 17.84 19.84 2.99
C GLN A 101 19.00 19.00 3.47
N GLU A 102 18.98 17.69 3.20
CA GLU A 102 19.87 16.72 3.82
C GLU A 102 20.88 16.11 2.82
N GLY A 103 20.67 16.31 1.52
CA GLY A 103 21.57 15.84 0.46
C GLY A 103 21.79 14.31 0.48
N GLU A 104 23.06 13.90 0.51
CA GLU A 104 23.46 12.48 0.52
C GLU A 104 23.08 11.74 1.80
N ALA A 105 22.92 12.45 2.92
CA ALA A 105 22.46 11.84 4.18
C ALA A 105 21.05 11.26 4.02
N PHE A 106 20.19 11.92 3.23
CA PHE A 106 18.87 11.42 2.90
C PHE A 106 18.90 10.20 1.98
N LEU A 107 19.82 10.14 1.01
CA LEU A 107 19.99 8.94 0.18
C LEU A 107 20.46 7.73 1.01
N THR A 108 21.35 7.97 1.96
CA THR A 108 21.79 6.94 2.91
C THR A 108 20.62 6.47 3.79
N PHE A 109 19.74 7.38 4.20
CA PHE A 109 18.51 7.05 4.92
C PHE A 109 17.54 6.21 4.09
N LEU A 110 17.39 6.50 2.80
CA LEU A 110 16.56 5.73 1.88
C LEU A 110 17.16 4.37 1.50
N THR A 111 18.42 4.13 1.80
CA THR A 111 19.09 2.86 1.49
C THR A 111 18.84 1.85 2.61
N PRO A 112 18.20 0.70 2.33
CA PRO A 112 17.99 -0.33 3.34
C PRO A 112 19.32 -0.81 3.95
N LYS A 113 19.33 -1.04 5.25
CA LYS A 113 20.53 -1.57 5.93
C LYS A 113 20.80 -3.01 5.48
N PRO A 114 22.07 -3.47 5.43
CA PRO A 114 22.40 -4.84 5.06
C PRO A 114 21.65 -5.90 5.89
N GLU A 115 21.42 -5.63 7.17
CA GLU A 115 20.64 -6.50 8.07
C GLU A 115 19.19 -6.66 7.61
N GLN A 116 18.55 -5.59 7.12
CA GLN A 116 17.18 -5.64 6.61
C GLN A 116 17.08 -6.47 5.33
N LEU A 117 18.13 -6.48 4.50
CA LEU A 117 18.15 -7.24 3.24
C LEU A 117 18.05 -8.76 3.47
N THR A 118 18.38 -9.25 4.67
CA THR A 118 18.15 -10.67 5.02
C THR A 118 16.67 -11.06 4.97
N ALA A 119 15.75 -10.10 5.19
CA ALA A 119 14.31 -10.31 5.09
C ALA A 119 13.78 -10.24 3.64
N TRP A 120 14.59 -9.78 2.68
CA TRP A 120 14.17 -9.57 1.30
C TRP A 120 13.56 -10.82 0.64
N PRO A 121 14.14 -12.03 0.76
CA PRO A 121 13.53 -13.24 0.18
C PRO A 121 12.17 -13.55 0.78
N THR A 122 12.02 -13.42 2.10
CA THR A 122 10.76 -13.68 2.80
C THR A 122 9.67 -12.73 2.36
N LEU A 123 9.98 -11.42 2.30
CA LEU A 123 9.03 -10.39 1.83
C LEU A 123 8.70 -10.55 0.35
N GLY A 124 9.69 -10.91 -0.49
CA GLY A 124 9.49 -11.20 -1.90
C GLY A 124 8.58 -12.41 -2.13
N ILE A 125 8.83 -13.52 -1.42
CA ILE A 125 7.98 -14.71 -1.47
C ILE A 125 6.56 -14.37 -0.99
N ALA A 126 6.43 -13.60 0.10
CA ALA A 126 5.14 -13.18 0.61
C ALA A 126 4.35 -12.34 -0.42
N LEU A 127 5.02 -11.38 -1.07
CA LEU A 127 4.44 -10.57 -2.13
C LEU A 127 3.98 -11.43 -3.30
N VAL A 128 4.87 -12.26 -3.84
CA VAL A 128 4.57 -13.11 -5.01
C VAL A 128 3.45 -14.09 -4.68
N THR A 129 3.47 -14.71 -3.50
CA THR A 129 2.45 -15.66 -3.05
C THR A 129 1.11 -14.96 -2.89
N GLY A 130 1.06 -13.85 -2.17
CA GLY A 130 -0.16 -13.05 -1.99
C GLY A 130 -0.74 -12.61 -3.34
N PHE A 131 0.10 -12.01 -4.19
CA PHE A 131 -0.31 -11.55 -5.52
C PHE A 131 -0.84 -12.69 -6.38
N THR A 132 -0.11 -13.82 -6.45
CA THR A 132 -0.49 -14.99 -7.24
C THR A 132 -1.82 -15.58 -6.77
N LEU A 133 -2.02 -15.73 -5.47
CA LEU A 133 -3.28 -16.22 -4.91
C LEU A 133 -4.45 -15.29 -5.23
N GLY A 134 -4.24 -13.98 -5.11
CA GLY A 134 -5.27 -13.00 -5.45
C GLY A 134 -5.59 -13.02 -6.95
N TYR A 135 -4.58 -13.19 -7.79
CA TYR A 135 -4.74 -13.32 -9.24
C TYR A 135 -5.48 -14.62 -9.61
N PHE A 136 -5.17 -15.75 -9.00
CA PHE A 136 -5.92 -16.99 -9.20
C PHE A 136 -7.38 -16.86 -8.79
N LEU A 137 -7.65 -16.24 -7.63
CA LEU A 137 -9.02 -15.99 -7.18
C LEU A 137 -9.82 -15.16 -8.20
N ARG A 138 -9.17 -14.19 -8.86
CA ARG A 138 -9.78 -13.37 -9.92
C ARG A 138 -10.16 -14.19 -11.16
N LEU A 139 -9.40 -15.24 -11.48
CA LEU A 139 -9.67 -16.12 -12.63
C LEU A 139 -10.80 -17.12 -12.39
N LEU A 140 -11.10 -17.43 -11.12
CA LEU A 140 -12.15 -18.39 -10.79
C LEU A 140 -13.56 -17.82 -11.05
N PRO A 141 -14.53 -18.65 -11.48
CA PRO A 141 -15.90 -18.22 -11.73
C PRO A 141 -16.66 -17.82 -10.44
N VAL A 142 -16.07 -18.05 -9.27
CA VAL A 142 -16.66 -17.70 -7.97
C VAL A 142 -16.36 -16.27 -7.52
N ARG A 143 -15.58 -15.49 -8.28
CA ARG A 143 -15.11 -14.17 -7.86
C ARG A 143 -16.24 -13.19 -7.50
N ASP A 144 -17.39 -13.32 -8.17
CA ASP A 144 -18.55 -12.44 -8.03
C ASP A 144 -19.55 -12.97 -6.98
N GLN A 145 -19.24 -14.10 -6.32
CA GLN A 145 -20.06 -14.65 -5.26
C GLN A 145 -20.03 -13.73 -4.02
N PRO A 146 -21.18 -13.44 -3.37
CA PRO A 146 -21.24 -12.55 -2.21
C PRO A 146 -20.30 -12.94 -1.07
N PHE A 147 -20.09 -14.24 -0.89
CA PHE A 147 -19.17 -14.79 0.10
C PHE A 147 -17.70 -14.38 -0.17
N VAL A 148 -17.25 -14.47 -1.42
CA VAL A 148 -15.88 -14.09 -1.81
C VAL A 148 -15.66 -12.59 -1.63
N LEU A 149 -16.65 -11.78 -2.02
CA LEU A 149 -16.62 -10.32 -1.83
C LEU A 149 -16.54 -9.96 -0.34
N THR A 150 -17.24 -10.70 0.53
CA THR A 150 -17.21 -10.53 1.99
C THR A 150 -15.83 -10.85 2.56
N ILE A 151 -15.22 -11.97 2.14
CA ILE A 151 -13.85 -12.32 2.57
C ILE A 151 -12.85 -11.25 2.14
N GLN A 152 -12.91 -10.80 0.89
CA GLN A 152 -12.02 -9.75 0.39
C GLN A 152 -12.17 -8.45 1.19
N ALA A 153 -13.40 -8.09 1.58
CA ALA A 153 -13.65 -6.93 2.42
C ALA A 153 -13.02 -7.09 3.81
N TRP A 154 -13.22 -8.22 4.48
CA TRP A 154 -12.58 -8.51 5.77
C TRP A 154 -11.06 -8.50 5.70
N LEU A 155 -10.48 -9.14 4.69
CA LEU A 155 -9.03 -9.14 4.48
C LEU A 155 -8.49 -7.72 4.30
N SER A 156 -9.20 -6.86 3.57
CA SER A 156 -8.80 -5.46 3.42
C SER A 156 -8.90 -4.66 4.72
N LEU A 157 -9.94 -4.89 5.54
CA LEU A 157 -10.09 -4.25 6.84
C LEU A 157 -8.98 -4.66 7.80
N ILE A 158 -8.66 -5.96 7.84
CA ILE A 158 -7.55 -6.48 8.66
C ILE A 158 -6.22 -5.89 8.18
N ALA A 159 -5.96 -5.85 6.87
CA ALA A 159 -4.75 -5.25 6.33
C ALA A 159 -4.61 -3.76 6.69
N MET A 160 -5.70 -2.99 6.57
CA MET A 160 -5.73 -1.57 6.97
C MET A 160 -5.45 -1.41 8.47
N PHE A 161 -6.05 -2.25 9.31
CA PHE A 161 -5.82 -2.22 10.75
C PHE A 161 -4.37 -2.59 11.11
N MET A 162 -3.81 -3.62 10.46
CA MET A 162 -2.42 -4.03 10.65
C MET A 162 -1.42 -2.92 10.26
N LEU A 163 -1.67 -2.19 9.15
CA LEU A 163 -0.85 -1.04 8.76
C LEU A 163 -0.90 0.07 9.82
N VAL A 164 -2.08 0.36 10.39
CA VAL A 164 -2.20 1.37 11.45
C VAL A 164 -1.45 0.94 12.71
N LEU A 165 -1.59 -0.32 13.13
CA LEU A 165 -0.85 -0.84 14.27
C LEU A 165 0.67 -0.79 14.05
N ASP A 166 1.10 -1.15 12.84
CA ASP A 166 2.52 -1.13 12.48
C ASP A 166 3.07 0.30 12.41
N LEU A 167 2.30 1.25 11.88
CA LEU A 167 2.62 2.68 11.92
C LEU A 167 2.78 3.17 13.36
N VAL A 168 1.81 2.87 14.24
CA VAL A 168 1.86 3.27 15.65
C VAL A 168 3.08 2.66 16.35
N TYR A 169 3.33 1.38 16.09
CA TYR A 169 4.48 0.66 16.64
C TYR A 169 5.79 1.32 16.22
N GLN A 170 6.00 1.60 14.93
CA GLN A 170 7.24 2.18 14.42
C GLN A 170 7.46 3.62 14.86
N THR A 171 6.39 4.43 14.93
CA THR A 171 6.51 5.86 15.21
C THR A 171 6.53 6.19 16.70
N PHE A 172 5.74 5.49 17.52
CA PHE A 172 5.59 5.82 18.94
C PHE A 172 6.26 4.82 19.88
N ILE A 173 6.31 3.54 19.53
CA ILE A 173 6.78 2.48 20.45
C ILE A 173 8.26 2.18 20.23
N GLN A 174 8.66 1.95 18.97
CA GLN A 174 10.01 1.51 18.61
C GLN A 174 11.14 2.48 19.03
N PRO A 175 10.99 3.82 18.97
CA PRO A 175 12.04 4.73 19.40
C PRO A 175 12.42 4.60 20.88
N GLY A 176 11.49 4.11 21.72
CA GLY A 176 11.71 3.93 23.15
C GLY A 176 12.33 2.59 23.55
N MET A 177 12.52 1.66 22.62
CA MET A 177 13.00 0.31 22.93
C MET A 177 14.50 0.16 22.68
N GLN A 178 15.22 -0.40 23.65
CA GLN A 178 16.65 -0.75 23.51
C GLN A 178 16.85 -1.91 22.52
N ASN A 179 15.93 -2.89 22.52
CA ASN A 179 15.95 -4.03 21.62
C ASN A 179 14.82 -3.90 20.59
N LYS A 180 15.19 -3.64 19.34
CA LYS A 180 14.23 -3.51 18.23
C LYS A 180 13.74 -4.89 17.82
N LEU A 181 12.47 -5.18 18.08
CA LEU A 181 11.81 -6.37 17.54
C LEU A 181 11.39 -6.07 16.10
N THR A 182 12.23 -6.46 15.13
CA THR A 182 11.83 -6.55 13.72
C THR A 182 11.19 -7.91 13.49
N SER A 183 9.86 -7.96 13.52
CA SER A 183 9.11 -9.18 13.22
C SER A 183 8.91 -9.30 11.72
N THR A 184 9.91 -9.87 11.02
CA THR A 184 9.83 -10.13 9.57
C THR A 184 8.58 -10.93 9.19
N THR A 185 8.11 -11.82 10.08
CA THR A 185 6.88 -12.58 9.88
C THR A 185 5.65 -11.68 9.83
N TRP A 186 5.56 -10.68 10.71
CA TRP A 186 4.45 -9.72 10.72
C TRP A 186 4.43 -8.88 9.44
N GLU A 187 5.58 -8.36 9.05
CA GLU A 187 5.75 -7.59 7.81
C GLU A 187 5.37 -8.42 6.57
N ALA A 188 5.79 -9.69 6.52
CA ALA A 188 5.46 -10.60 5.44
C ALA A 188 3.95 -10.86 5.34
N VAL A 189 3.24 -11.01 6.47
CA VAL A 189 1.78 -11.17 6.48
C VAL A 189 1.09 -9.94 5.90
N ILE A 190 1.52 -8.73 6.31
CA ILE A 190 0.99 -7.47 5.77
C ILE A 190 1.20 -7.40 4.26
N VAL A 191 2.42 -7.70 3.79
CA VAL A 191 2.77 -7.69 2.36
C VAL A 191 1.91 -8.68 1.58
N ALA A 192 1.78 -9.92 2.05
CA ALA A 192 0.99 -10.94 1.38
C ALA A 192 -0.50 -10.56 1.31
N MET A 193 -1.08 -10.05 2.39
CA MET A 193 -2.49 -9.65 2.45
C MET A 193 -2.80 -8.49 1.50
N ILE A 194 -1.94 -7.47 1.48
CA ILE A 194 -2.12 -6.31 0.60
C ILE A 194 -1.92 -6.72 -0.85
N ALA A 195 -0.88 -7.48 -1.17
CA ALA A 195 -0.63 -7.98 -2.52
C ALA A 195 -1.80 -8.83 -3.03
N PHE A 196 -2.34 -9.72 -2.19
CA PHE A 196 -3.54 -10.52 -2.48
C PHE A 196 -4.75 -9.64 -2.78
N TYR A 197 -5.01 -8.64 -1.95
CA TYR A 197 -6.15 -7.74 -2.14
C TYR A 197 -6.02 -6.94 -3.44
N PHE A 198 -4.85 -6.38 -3.72
CA PHE A 198 -4.61 -5.63 -4.95
C PHE A 198 -4.75 -6.52 -6.19
N ALA A 199 -4.22 -7.75 -6.18
CA ALA A 199 -4.32 -8.67 -7.31
C ALA A 199 -5.75 -9.15 -7.56
N SER A 200 -6.48 -9.52 -6.50
CA SER A 200 -7.86 -10.03 -6.62
C SER A 200 -8.88 -9.00 -7.09
N ARG A 201 -8.59 -7.71 -6.90
CA ARG A 201 -9.44 -6.59 -7.33
C ARG A 201 -8.92 -5.81 -8.54
N SER A 202 -7.68 -6.07 -8.98
CA SER A 202 -7.13 -5.55 -10.26
C SER A 202 -7.90 -6.10 -11.45
#